data_AF-A0A7V0J3K2-F1
#
_entry.id   AF-A0A7V0J3K2-F1
#
_cell.length_a   1.000
_cell.length_b   1.000
_cell.length_c   1.000
_cell.angle_alpha   90.00
_cell.angle_beta   90.00
_cell.angle_gamma   90.00
#
_symmetry.space_group_name_H-M   'P 1'
#
loop_
_entity.id
_entity.type
_entity.pdbx_description
1 polymer ?
#
loop_
_entity_poly.entity_id
_entity_poly.type
_entity_poly.pdbx_seq_one_letter_code
_entity_poly.pdbx_strand_id
1 'polypeptide(L)' 'IMATNPTVEGDTTAMYLARELKPLGVQVTRLASGLPVGGDLDYADELTLGRALLGRREM' A
#
# COMPACT_ATOMS: atom_id res chain seq x y z
N ILE A 1 -7.95 4.34 8.57
CA ILE A 1 -6.75 4.36 7.70
C ILE A 1 -5.75 3.37 8.26
N MET A 2 -5.25 2.45 7.43
CA MET A 2 -4.25 1.44 7.79
C MET A 2 -2.85 1.97 7.44
N ALA A 3 -2.02 2.14 8.45
CA ALA A 3 -0.65 2.66 8.36
C ALA A 3 0.37 1.66 8.93
N THR A 4 0.11 0.36 8.78
CA THR A 4 1.09 -0.68 9.09
C THR A 4 2.27 -0.59 8.12
N ASN A 5 3.44 -1.08 8.55
CA ASN A 5 4.64 -1.11 7.72
C ASN A 5 4.36 -1.79 6.36
N PRO A 6 4.98 -1.34 5.25
CA PRO A 6 4.77 -1.90 3.91
C PRO A 6 5.53 -3.22 3.68
N THR A 7 5.57 -4.10 4.69
CA THR A 7 6.15 -5.45 4.66
C THR A 7 5.06 -6.50 4.45
N VAL A 8 5.44 -7.76 4.23
CA VAL A 8 4.49 -8.87 4.06
C VAL A 8 3.61 -9.06 5.31
N GLU A 9 4.20 -8.92 6.50
CA GLU A 9 3.50 -9.03 7.78
C GLU A 9 2.53 -7.87 7.94
N GLY A 10 2.99 -6.64 7.69
CA GLY A 10 2.13 -5.46 7.76
C GLY A 10 1.00 -5.51 6.74
N ASP A 11 1.26 -6.08 5.55
CA ASP A 11 0.27 -6.37 4.52
C ASP A 11 -0.81 -7.32 5.02
N THR A 12 -0.38 -8.43 5.61
CA THR A 12 -1.25 -9.46 6.18
C THR A 12 -2.10 -8.90 7.33
N THR A 13 -1.49 -8.16 8.26
CA THR A 13 -2.20 -7.55 9.40
C THR A 13 -3.26 -6.56 8.92
N ALA A 14 -2.94 -5.71 7.95
CA ALA A 14 -3.91 -4.75 7.44
C ALA A 14 -5.05 -5.42 6.66
N MET A 15 -4.77 -6.48 5.89
CA MET A 15 -5.83 -7.27 5.24
C MET A 15 -6.74 -7.97 6.25
N TYR A 16 -6.17 -8.50 7.32
CA TYR A 16 -6.92 -9.13 8.41
C TYR A 16 -7.88 -8.11 9.05
N LEU A 17 -7.36 -6.97 9.50
CA LEU A 17 -8.16 -5.92 10.12
C LEU A 17 -9.22 -5.35 9.16
N ALA A 18 -8.92 -5.23 7.86
CA ALA A 18 -9.91 -4.80 6.87
C ALA A 18 -11.10 -5.78 6.75
N ARG A 19 -10.87 -7.09 6.91
CA ARG A 19 -11.94 -8.10 6.93
C ARG A 19 -12.78 -8.00 8.20
N GLU A 20 -12.14 -7.86 9.35
CA GLU A 20 -12.83 -7.72 10.65
C GLU A 20 -13.66 -6.44 10.76
N LEU A 21 -13.20 -5.34 10.15
CA LEU A 21 -13.91 -4.05 10.18
C LEU A 21 -15.03 -3.95 9.12
N LYS A 22 -15.07 -4.84 8.13
CA LYS A 22 -16.06 -4.81 7.05
C LYS A 22 -17.52 -4.83 7.54
N PRO A 23 -17.92 -5.64 8.55
CA PRO A 23 -19.29 -5.64 9.07
C PRO A 23 -19.71 -4.35 9.77
N LEU A 24 -18.75 -3.53 10.22
CA LEU A 24 -19.03 -2.28 10.92
C LEU A 24 -19.42 -1.14 9.96
N GLY A 25 -19.36 -1.37 8.64
CA GLY A 25 -19.75 -0.37 7.64
C GLY A 25 -18.82 0.83 7.56
N VAL A 26 -17.64 0.77 8.16
CA VAL A 26 -16.66 1.86 8.15
C VAL A 26 -15.76 1.79 6.91
N GLN A 27 -15.35 2.97 6.41
CA GLN A 27 -14.41 3.04 5.31
C GLN A 27 -13.00 2.66 5.78
N VAL A 28 -12.46 1.57 5.23
CA VAL A 28 -11.08 1.15 5.46
C VAL A 28 -10.24 1.49 4.23
N THR A 29 -9.21 2.30 4.42
CA THR A 29 -8.25 2.69 3.40
C THR A 29 -6.84 2.36 3.85
N ARG A 30 -5.91 2.24 2.90
CA ARG A 30 -4.49 2.02 3.17
C ARG A 30 -3.65 3.11 2.53
N LEU A 31 -2.53 3.46 3.15
CA LEU A 31 -1.53 4.32 2.53
C LEU A 31 -1.07 3.73 1.19
N ALA A 32 -0.80 4.61 0.23
CA ALA A 32 -0.25 4.18 -1.06
C ALA A 32 1.16 3.61 -0.87
N SER A 33 1.51 2.63 -1.71
CA SER A 33 2.85 2.04 -1.78
C SER A 33 3.39 2.23 -3.19
N GLY A 34 4.65 2.66 -3.30
CA GLY A 34 5.28 2.95 -4.57
C GLY A 34 6.47 3.87 -4.38
N LEU A 35 6.84 4.58 -5.44
CA LEU A 35 8.02 5.46 -5.45
C LEU A 35 7.82 6.68 -4.54
N PRO A 36 8.84 7.06 -3.75
CA PRO A 36 8.82 8.29 -2.99
C PRO A 36 8.96 9.51 -3.91
N VAL A 37 8.43 10.66 -3.48
CA VAL A 37 8.67 11.93 -4.18
C VAL A 37 10.16 12.27 -4.14
N GLY A 38 10.72 12.62 -5.30
CA GLY A 38 12.14 12.93 -5.45
C GLY A 38 13.05 11.70 -5.48
N GLY A 39 12.49 10.48 -5.45
CA GLY A 39 13.24 9.27 -5.73
C GLY A 39 13.56 9.14 -7.22
N ASP A 40 14.74 8.61 -7.52
CA ASP A 40 15.17 8.31 -8.87
C ASP A 40 14.86 6.84 -9.21
N LEU A 41 14.35 6.61 -10.42
CA LEU A 41 13.92 5.29 -10.90
C LEU A 41 15.10 4.31 -10.96
N ASP A 42 16.29 4.80 -11.30
CA ASP A 42 17.49 3.96 -11.46
C ASP A 42 17.95 3.34 -10.13
N TYR A 43 17.49 3.90 -9.00
CA TYR A 43 17.82 3.44 -7.65
C TYR A 43 16.64 2.77 -6.94
N ALA A 44 15.49 2.66 -7.59
CA ALA A 44 14.33 2.01 -7.02
C ALA A 44 14.45 0.48 -7.12
N ASP A 45 14.10 -0.22 -6.04
CA ASP A 45 14.01 -1.68 -6.08
C ASP A 45 12.79 -2.14 -6.90
N GLU A 46 12.88 -3.36 -7.43
CA GLU A 46 11.85 -3.94 -8.30
C GLU A 46 10.48 -4.04 -7.62
N LEU A 47 10.44 -4.28 -6.32
CA LEU A 47 9.18 -4.41 -5.57
C LEU A 47 8.49 -3.05 -5.45
N THR A 48 9.23 -1.99 -5.14
CA THR A 48 8.73 -0.61 -5.11
C THR A 48 8.24 -0.16 -6.47
N LEU A 49 9.01 -0.44 -7.53
CA LEU A 49 8.63 -0.12 -8.90
C LEU A 49 7.37 -0.88 -9.33
N GLY A 50 7.30 -2.18 -9.04
CA GLY A 50 6.13 -3.02 -9.30
C GLY A 50 4.88 -2.50 -8.60
N ARG A 51 5.00 -2.10 -7.32
CA ARG A 51 3.90 -1.49 -6.56
C ARG A 51 3.45 -0.15 -7.17
N ALA A 52 4.38 0.70 -7.61
CA ALA A 52 4.06 1.96 -8.27
C ALA A 52 3.32 1.76 -9.60
N LEU A 53 3.74 0.78 -10.41
CA LEU A 53 3.11 0.46 -11.69
C LEU A 53 1.70 -0.12 -11.54
N LEU A 54 1.51 -1.02 -10.56
CA LEU A 54 0.20 -1.59 -10.22
C LEU A 54 -0.75 -0.54 -9.65
N GLY A 55 -0.22 0.38 -8.83
CA GLY A 55 -0.98 1.46 -8.21
C GLY A 55 -1.14 2.72 -9.07
N ARG A 56 -0.68 2.73 -10.33
CA ARG A 56 -0.77 3.91 -11.19
C ARG A 56 -2.24 4.29 -11.43
N ARG A 57 -2.49 5.59 -11.48
CA ARG A 57 -3.83 6.15 -11.74
C ARG A 57 -3.78 7.02 -12.99
N GLU A 58 -4.92 7.11 -13.68
CA GLU A 58 -5.11 8.13 -14.71
C GLU A 58 -5.03 9.53 -14.08
N MET A 59 -4.62 10.50 -14.89
CA MET A 59 -4.57 11.92 -14.51
C MET A 59 -5.93 12.57 -14.69
#